data_AF-A0A1Y1K7Z8-F1
#
_entry.id   AF-A0A1Y1K7Z8-F1
#
_cell.length_a   1.000
_cell.length_b   1.000
_cell.length_c   1.000
_cell.angle_alpha   90.00
_cell.angle_beta   90.00
_cell.angle_gamma   90.00
#
_symmetry.space_group_name_H-M   'P 1'
#
loop_
_entity.id
_entity.type
_entity.pdbx_description
1 polymer ?
#
loop_
_entity_poly.entity_id
_entity_poly.type
_entity_poly.pdbx_seq_one_letter_code
_entity_poly.pdbx_strand_id
1 'polypeptide(L)'
;MDTYKCEMNAYDDDMDSLPDPFHASGEDDSDYIPETESADSRKQVSLKHYFASSSRPKPLPTTSSTCTSDLSNSDESHGQSLNKHKLPPILDGKFFQIINTDEVTHHIQAQCQLCLPNKAIIKGSLNITTNFLKHLKKKHSNKYDCYIQYKTEKITLNRQQKRTLSI
;
A
#
# COMPACT_ATOMS: atom_id res chain seq x y z
N MET A 1 -60.36 3.76 5.11
CA MET A 1 -59.94 4.15 6.48
C MET A 1 -59.74 2.84 7.19
N ASP A 2 -58.53 2.32 7.08
CA ASP A 2 -58.26 0.91 7.39
C ASP A 2 -57.18 0.86 8.47
N THR A 3 -57.67 0.64 9.68
CA THR A 3 -56.93 0.45 10.92
C THR A 3 -56.33 -0.96 10.92
N TYR A 4 -55.03 -1.07 10.68
CA TYR A 4 -54.28 -2.29 10.93
C TYR A 4 -53.42 -2.13 12.20
N LYS A 5 -53.74 -2.99 13.16
CA LYS A 5 -53.15 -3.15 14.49
C LYS A 5 -51.64 -3.37 14.42
N CYS A 6 -50.89 -2.60 15.22
CA CYS A 6 -49.56 -2.99 15.68
C CYS A 6 -49.71 -4.13 16.70
N GLU A 7 -49.28 -5.34 16.34
CA GLU A 7 -48.96 -6.39 17.31
C GLU A 7 -47.54 -6.14 17.83
N MET A 8 -47.44 -5.75 19.10
CA MET A 8 -46.18 -5.80 19.83
C MET A 8 -45.97 -7.25 20.27
N ASN A 9 -44.92 -7.88 19.76
CA ASN A 9 -44.39 -9.09 20.38
C ASN A 9 -43.45 -8.66 21.51
N ALA A 10 -43.91 -8.87 22.74
CA ALA A 10 -43.05 -9.03 23.90
C ALA A 10 -42.46 -10.46 23.89
N TYR A 11 -41.45 -10.68 24.75
CA TYR A 11 -40.77 -11.95 25.07
C TYR A 11 -39.51 -12.22 24.21
N ASP A 12 -38.31 -12.52 24.74
CA ASP A 12 -37.91 -12.88 26.10
C ASP A 12 -36.42 -12.51 26.36
N ASP A 13 -36.17 -12.09 27.60
CA ASP A 13 -34.89 -11.86 28.26
C ASP A 13 -34.15 -13.18 28.58
N ASP A 14 -33.29 -13.69 27.68
CA ASP A 14 -32.36 -14.78 28.00
C ASP A 14 -31.05 -14.67 27.18
N MET A 15 -30.35 -13.53 27.31
CA MET A 15 -29.03 -13.30 26.70
C MET A 15 -27.92 -13.10 27.76
N ASP A 16 -28.07 -13.69 28.94
CA ASP A 16 -27.12 -13.52 30.06
C ASP A 16 -26.37 -14.80 30.46
N SER A 17 -26.18 -15.76 29.56
CA SER A 17 -25.40 -16.98 29.89
C SER A 17 -24.58 -17.54 28.74
N LEU A 18 -23.88 -16.67 28.00
CA LEU A 18 -22.73 -17.15 27.24
C LEU A 18 -21.52 -17.23 28.18
N PRO A 19 -20.95 -18.42 28.44
CA PRO A 19 -19.75 -18.54 29.24
C PRO A 19 -18.62 -17.77 28.56
N ASP A 20 -17.92 -16.94 29.33
CA ASP A 20 -16.76 -16.18 28.85
C ASP A 20 -15.70 -17.16 28.31
N PRO A 21 -15.34 -17.09 27.02
CA PRO A 21 -14.33 -17.98 26.43
C PRO A 21 -12.93 -17.79 27.04
N PHE A 22 -12.72 -16.72 27.80
CA PHE A 22 -11.47 -16.37 28.45
C PHE A 22 -11.49 -16.58 29.96
N HIS A 23 -12.40 -17.40 30.49
CA HIS A 23 -12.24 -17.92 31.85
C HIS A 23 -11.05 -18.88 31.88
N ALA A 24 -9.85 -18.32 31.87
CA ALA A 24 -8.61 -19.01 32.19
C ALA A 24 -8.76 -19.51 33.62
N SER A 25 -8.99 -20.80 33.77
CA SER A 25 -8.67 -21.52 35.00
C SER A 25 -7.20 -21.22 35.30
N GLY A 26 -6.98 -20.35 36.28
CA GLY A 26 -5.67 -20.06 36.83
C GLY A 26 -5.17 -21.30 37.55
N GLU A 27 -4.63 -22.24 36.79
CA GLU A 27 -3.70 -23.23 37.29
C GLU A 27 -2.37 -22.49 37.45
N ASP A 28 -2.05 -22.20 38.71
CA ASP A 28 -0.79 -21.63 39.16
C ASP A 28 0.33 -22.65 38.89
N ASP A 29 0.83 -22.67 37.66
CA ASP A 29 2.02 -23.43 37.24
C ASP A 29 3.30 -22.75 37.77
N SER A 30 3.41 -22.60 39.09
CA SER A 30 4.64 -22.12 39.75
C SER A 30 5.73 -23.18 39.87
N ASP A 31 5.47 -24.42 39.43
CA ASP A 31 6.43 -25.53 39.43
C ASP A 31 7.20 -25.71 38.11
N TYR A 32 7.21 -24.70 37.23
CA TYR A 32 8.09 -24.74 36.06
C TYR A 32 9.56 -24.59 36.49
N ILE A 33 10.22 -25.71 36.75
CA ILE A 33 11.67 -25.83 36.82
C ILE A 33 12.16 -26.04 35.37
N PRO A 34 12.86 -25.08 34.75
CA PRO A 34 13.47 -25.32 33.45
C PRO A 34 14.51 -26.42 33.64
N GLU A 35 14.32 -27.56 32.99
CA GLU A 35 15.33 -28.61 32.92
C GLU A 35 16.59 -28.01 32.32
N THR A 36 17.61 -27.80 33.16
CA THR A 36 18.96 -27.44 32.72
C THR A 36 19.63 -28.70 32.20
N GLU A 37 19.14 -29.19 31.06
CA GLU A 37 19.76 -30.29 30.36
C GLU A 37 20.98 -29.76 29.60
N SER A 38 22.14 -30.22 30.05
CA SER A 38 23.35 -30.46 29.25
C SER A 38 23.81 -29.33 28.31
N ALA A 39 24.90 -28.69 28.74
CA ALA A 39 25.83 -28.01 27.86
C ALA A 39 26.36 -28.98 26.80
N ASP A 40 25.72 -29.05 25.63
CA ASP A 40 26.36 -29.57 24.44
C ASP A 40 25.91 -28.83 23.16
N SER A 41 26.90 -28.20 22.53
CA SER A 41 26.92 -27.82 21.12
C SER A 41 25.80 -26.92 20.57
N ARG A 42 25.55 -25.77 21.19
CA ARG A 42 24.93 -24.64 20.46
C ARG A 42 25.96 -24.03 19.51
N LYS A 43 26.08 -24.62 18.31
CA LYS A 43 26.90 -24.06 17.22
C LYS A 43 26.47 -22.60 17.00
N GLN A 44 27.36 -21.66 17.30
CA GLN A 44 27.17 -20.26 16.93
C GLN A 44 26.95 -20.20 15.42
N VAL A 45 25.71 -19.98 15.00
CA VAL A 45 25.40 -19.71 13.59
C VAL A 45 25.81 -18.27 13.34
N SER A 46 27.00 -18.11 12.76
CA SER A 46 27.53 -16.83 12.30
C SER A 46 26.53 -16.18 11.33
N LEU A 47 26.12 -14.94 11.65
CA LEU A 47 25.23 -14.11 10.83
C LEU A 47 25.72 -13.93 9.38
N LYS A 48 27.02 -14.18 9.12
CA LYS A 48 27.62 -14.10 7.77
C LYS A 48 27.06 -15.14 6.80
N HIS A 49 26.52 -16.27 7.26
CA HIS A 49 25.91 -17.28 6.38
C HIS A 49 24.52 -16.89 5.86
N TYR A 50 23.83 -15.97 6.54
CA TYR A 50 22.50 -15.51 6.10
C TYR A 50 22.58 -14.66 4.82
N PHE A 51 23.69 -13.94 4.62
CA PHE A 51 23.90 -13.10 3.43
C PHE A 51 24.51 -13.88 2.24
N ALA A 52 25.05 -15.08 2.46
CA ALA A 52 25.72 -15.87 1.42
C ALA A 52 24.75 -16.68 0.55
N SER A 53 23.49 -16.84 0.96
CA SER A 53 22.50 -17.67 0.25
C SER A 53 21.55 -16.88 -0.65
N SER A 54 21.84 -15.59 -0.92
CA SER A 54 21.18 -14.87 -2.00
C SER A 54 21.82 -15.27 -3.32
N SER A 55 21.46 -16.45 -3.80
CA SER A 55 21.64 -16.84 -5.19
C SER A 55 20.89 -15.81 -6.04
N ARG A 56 21.66 -14.83 -6.54
CA ARG A 56 21.20 -13.83 -7.49
C ARG A 56 20.50 -14.56 -8.64
N PRO A 57 19.23 -14.26 -8.96
CA PRO A 57 18.69 -14.69 -10.25
C PRO A 57 19.60 -14.11 -11.35
N LYS A 58 20.03 -14.98 -12.27
CA LYS A 58 20.77 -14.64 -13.47
C LYS A 58 20.12 -13.41 -14.14
N PRO A 59 20.89 -12.40 -14.58
CA PRO A 59 20.36 -11.37 -15.46
C PRO A 59 19.98 -12.04 -16.80
N LEU A 60 18.68 -12.24 -17.02
CA LEU A 60 18.15 -12.59 -18.33
C LEU A 60 18.18 -11.34 -19.23
N PRO A 61 18.31 -11.53 -20.55
CA PRO A 61 18.85 -10.54 -21.45
C PRO A 61 17.95 -9.33 -21.62
N THR A 62 18.61 -8.19 -21.66
CA THR A 62 18.22 -6.88 -22.19
C THR A 62 17.31 -7.01 -23.41
N THR A 63 16.00 -7.05 -23.21
CA THR A 63 15.09 -6.45 -24.19
C THR A 63 15.03 -4.98 -23.83
N SER A 64 15.68 -4.17 -24.65
CA SER A 64 15.56 -2.72 -24.67
C SER A 64 14.07 -2.34 -24.71
N SER A 65 13.47 -2.19 -23.53
CA SER A 65 12.14 -1.62 -23.36
C SER A 65 12.32 -0.12 -23.54
N THR A 66 12.43 0.29 -24.80
CA THR A 66 12.45 1.69 -25.17
C THR A 66 11.13 2.27 -24.70
N CYS A 67 11.19 3.03 -23.62
CA CYS A 67 10.08 3.78 -23.07
C CYS A 67 9.84 5.03 -23.94
N THR A 68 9.56 4.84 -25.23
CA THR A 68 9.01 5.91 -26.07
C THR A 68 7.64 6.26 -25.50
N SER A 69 7.60 7.41 -24.84
CA SER A 69 6.42 7.94 -24.19
C SER A 69 5.83 9.02 -25.09
N ASP A 70 5.33 8.59 -26.25
CA ASP A 70 4.41 9.41 -27.04
C ASP A 70 2.99 9.16 -26.52
N LEU A 71 2.68 9.80 -25.39
CA LEU A 71 1.31 10.05 -24.93
C LEU A 71 1.18 11.55 -24.67
N SER A 72 1.29 12.33 -25.73
CA SER A 72 0.84 13.72 -25.80
C SER A 72 -0.66 13.74 -26.06
N ASN A 73 -1.46 13.46 -25.02
CA ASN A 73 -2.84 13.93 -24.96
C ASN A 73 -2.90 15.04 -23.92
N SER A 74 -2.60 16.25 -24.40
CA SER A 74 -2.97 17.50 -23.73
C SER A 74 -4.47 17.70 -23.90
N ASP A 75 -5.24 17.08 -23.03
CA ASP A 75 -6.63 17.46 -22.81
C ASP A 75 -6.70 18.16 -21.45
N GLU A 76 -6.95 19.46 -21.51
CA GLU A 76 -7.01 20.40 -20.39
C GLU A 76 -8.27 20.13 -19.52
N SER A 77 -8.29 18.98 -18.85
CA SER A 77 -9.34 18.68 -17.88
C SER A 77 -9.03 19.38 -16.56
N HIS A 78 -9.91 20.31 -16.19
CA HIS A 78 -9.98 21.07 -14.95
C HIS A 78 -9.66 20.21 -13.71
N GLY A 79 -8.38 20.14 -13.35
CA GLY A 79 -7.88 19.50 -12.15
C GLY A 79 -7.37 20.59 -11.21
N GLN A 80 -7.97 20.69 -10.02
CA GLN A 80 -7.57 21.62 -8.97
C GLN A 80 -6.04 21.67 -8.86
N SER A 81 -5.48 22.88 -8.99
CA SER A 81 -4.03 23.14 -9.00
C SER A 81 -3.42 22.90 -7.62
N LEU A 82 -3.36 21.65 -7.20
CA LEU A 82 -2.51 21.24 -6.09
C LEU A 82 -1.06 21.43 -6.53
N ASN A 83 -0.28 22.15 -5.72
CA ASN A 83 1.13 22.42 -5.98
C ASN A 83 1.86 21.12 -6.37
N LYS A 84 2.17 20.97 -7.67
CA LYS A 84 2.74 19.75 -8.27
C LYS A 84 4.03 19.29 -7.57
N HIS A 85 4.70 20.21 -6.86
CA HIS A 85 5.92 19.96 -6.10
C HIS A 85 5.73 19.17 -4.80
N LYS A 86 4.49 19.05 -4.26
CA LYS A 86 4.23 18.32 -3.00
C LYS A 86 3.63 16.93 -3.23
N LEU A 87 3.24 16.59 -4.46
CA LEU A 87 2.60 15.33 -4.77
C LEU A 87 3.64 14.21 -4.92
N PRO A 88 3.33 12.97 -4.51
CA PRO A 88 4.19 11.85 -4.77
C PRO A 88 4.32 11.62 -6.29
N PRO A 89 5.47 11.16 -6.81
CA PRO A 89 5.70 11.02 -8.24
C PRO A 89 4.69 10.13 -8.99
N ILE A 90 3.98 9.25 -8.30
CA ILE A 90 2.97 8.38 -8.92
C ILE A 90 1.65 9.11 -9.26
N LEU A 91 1.40 10.26 -8.63
CA LEU A 91 0.20 11.08 -8.78
C LEU A 91 0.47 12.38 -9.54
N ASP A 92 1.51 12.38 -10.38
CA ASP A 92 1.93 13.51 -11.20
C ASP A 92 1.06 13.72 -12.46
N GLY A 93 0.09 12.84 -12.70
CA GLY A 93 -0.72 12.79 -13.91
C GLY A 93 -0.23 11.81 -14.98
N LYS A 94 1.02 11.31 -14.89
CA LYS A 94 1.60 10.41 -15.91
C LYS A 94 1.04 9.00 -15.81
N PHE A 95 0.86 8.50 -14.59
CA PHE A 95 0.33 7.15 -14.32
C PHE A 95 -1.09 7.22 -13.75
N PHE A 96 -1.29 8.14 -12.80
CA PHE A 96 -2.57 8.39 -12.16
C PHE A 96 -2.87 9.88 -12.16
N GLN A 97 -4.10 10.23 -12.49
CA GLN A 97 -4.60 11.59 -12.45
C GLN A 97 -5.60 11.71 -11.30
N ILE A 98 -5.40 12.68 -10.41
CA ILE A 98 -6.33 12.94 -9.31
C ILE A 98 -7.62 13.53 -9.92
N ILE A 99 -8.75 12.91 -9.64
CA ILE A 99 -10.08 13.34 -10.11
C ILE A 99 -10.88 14.01 -8.99
N ASN A 100 -10.63 13.64 -7.74
CA ASN A 100 -11.31 14.21 -6.59
C ASN A 100 -10.38 14.19 -5.37
N THR A 101 -10.44 15.24 -4.57
CA THR A 101 -9.74 15.38 -3.29
C THR A 101 -10.74 15.81 -2.24
N ASP A 102 -10.82 15.04 -1.16
CA ASP A 102 -11.56 15.42 0.03
C ASP A 102 -10.61 16.16 0.97
N GLU A 103 -10.89 17.45 1.19
CA GLU A 103 -10.08 18.31 2.05
C GLU A 103 -10.22 17.96 3.53
N VAL A 104 -11.36 17.42 3.94
CA VAL A 104 -11.66 17.10 5.35
C VAL A 104 -10.91 15.85 5.79
N THR A 105 -10.97 14.81 4.96
CA THR A 105 -10.36 13.50 5.27
C THR A 105 -8.97 13.30 4.67
N HIS A 106 -8.52 14.24 3.82
CA HIS A 106 -7.30 14.12 3.01
C HIS A 106 -7.27 12.86 2.13
N HIS A 107 -8.44 12.29 1.83
CA HIS A 107 -8.58 11.20 0.88
C HIS A 107 -8.65 11.73 -0.54
N ILE A 108 -8.10 10.95 -1.46
CA ILE A 108 -8.11 11.25 -2.88
C ILE A 108 -8.70 10.08 -3.66
N GLN A 109 -9.30 10.42 -4.79
CA GLN A 109 -9.63 9.49 -5.84
C GLN A 109 -8.76 9.82 -7.04
N ALA A 110 -8.00 8.84 -7.52
CA ALA A 110 -7.19 9.00 -8.72
C ALA A 110 -7.54 7.94 -9.75
N GLN A 111 -7.61 8.38 -11.00
CA GLN A 111 -7.90 7.58 -12.16
C GLN A 111 -6.60 7.07 -12.79
N CYS A 112 -6.51 5.77 -13.06
CA CYS A 112 -5.39 5.18 -13.79
C CYS A 112 -5.49 5.53 -15.27
N GLN A 113 -4.43 6.11 -15.83
CA GLN A 113 -4.37 6.48 -17.25
C GLN A 113 -4.00 5.32 -18.17
N LEU A 114 -3.52 4.20 -17.59
CA LEU A 114 -3.07 3.02 -18.33
C LEU A 114 -4.16 1.94 -18.48
N CYS A 115 -5.21 2.00 -17.65
CA CYS A 115 -6.35 1.10 -17.74
C CYS A 115 -7.23 1.52 -18.92
N LEU A 116 -7.33 0.64 -19.94
CA LEU A 116 -8.23 0.79 -21.08
C LEU A 116 -9.11 -0.46 -21.20
N PRO A 117 -10.35 -0.35 -21.71
CA PRO A 117 -11.03 0.89 -22.11
C PRO A 117 -11.58 1.69 -20.91
N ASN A 118 -11.89 1.00 -19.81
CA ASN A 118 -12.40 1.63 -18.60
C ASN A 118 -11.25 1.97 -17.65
N LYS A 119 -10.99 3.26 -17.49
CA LYS A 119 -9.98 3.77 -16.57
C LYS A 119 -10.37 3.45 -15.13
N ALA A 120 -9.57 2.62 -14.46
CA ALA A 120 -9.82 2.23 -13.07
C ALA A 120 -9.65 3.43 -12.12
N ILE A 121 -10.62 3.62 -11.22
CA ILE A 121 -10.54 4.64 -10.16
C ILE A 121 -10.06 3.97 -8.88
N ILE A 122 -9.03 4.55 -8.26
CA ILE A 122 -8.42 4.06 -7.02
C ILE A 122 -8.57 5.14 -5.96
N LYS A 123 -9.05 4.72 -4.79
CA LYS A 123 -9.15 5.57 -3.60
C LYS A 123 -7.90 5.39 -2.73
N GLY A 124 -7.43 6.48 -2.15
CA GLY A 124 -6.25 6.49 -1.29
C GLY A 124 -6.08 7.80 -0.55
N SER A 125 -4.89 8.07 -0.05
CA SER A 125 -4.51 9.38 0.48
C SER A 125 -3.25 9.87 -0.25
N LEU A 126 -3.00 11.18 -0.20
CA LEU A 126 -1.82 11.78 -0.84
C LEU A 126 -0.50 11.22 -0.29
N ASN A 127 -0.49 10.83 0.99
CA ASN A 127 0.71 10.34 1.66
C ASN A 127 0.91 8.82 1.48
N ILE A 128 -0.17 8.06 1.22
CA ILE A 128 -0.13 6.59 1.15
C ILE A 128 -0.32 6.15 -0.30
N THR A 129 0.79 5.78 -0.94
CA THR A 129 0.81 5.42 -2.36
C THR A 129 0.76 3.92 -2.65
N THR A 130 0.66 3.08 -1.62
CA THR A 130 0.74 1.61 -1.73
C THR A 130 -0.36 1.03 -2.60
N ASN A 131 -1.57 1.60 -2.57
CA ASN A 131 -2.69 1.15 -3.40
C ASN A 131 -2.42 1.37 -4.89
N PHE A 132 -1.94 2.56 -5.27
CA PHE A 132 -1.59 2.88 -6.66
C PHE A 132 -0.42 2.01 -7.15
N LEU A 133 0.59 1.78 -6.31
CA LEU A 133 1.71 0.90 -6.63
C LEU A 133 1.29 -0.56 -6.82
N LYS A 134 0.45 -1.07 -5.92
CA LYS A 134 -0.10 -2.44 -6.03
C LYS A 134 -0.89 -2.60 -7.33
N HIS A 135 -1.70 -1.61 -7.68
CA HIS A 135 -2.42 -1.61 -8.94
C HIS A 135 -1.47 -1.62 -10.14
N LEU A 136 -0.50 -0.69 -10.19
CA LEU A 136 0.45 -0.60 -11.29
C LEU A 136 1.23 -1.90 -11.45
N LYS A 137 1.72 -2.49 -10.35
CA LYS A 137 2.45 -3.76 -10.37
C LYS A 137 1.61 -4.94 -10.86
N LYS A 138 0.34 -5.01 -10.44
CA LYS A 138 -0.55 -6.15 -10.77
C LYS A 138 -1.17 -6.05 -12.17
N LYS A 139 -1.55 -4.84 -12.60
CA LYS A 139 -2.29 -4.62 -13.86
C LYS A 139 -1.41 -4.12 -15.00
N HIS A 140 -0.30 -3.46 -14.69
CA HIS A 140 0.59 -2.85 -15.65
C HIS A 140 2.06 -3.14 -15.30
N SER A 141 2.40 -4.42 -15.12
CA SER A 141 3.76 -4.86 -14.76
C SER A 141 4.82 -4.23 -15.68
N ASN A 142 4.54 -4.17 -16.98
CA ASN A 142 5.45 -3.59 -17.98
C ASN A 142 5.70 -2.08 -17.78
N LYS A 143 4.75 -1.36 -17.17
CA LYS A 143 4.87 0.08 -16.87
C LYS A 143 5.36 0.33 -15.43
N TYR A 144 5.35 -0.69 -14.58
CA TYR A 144 5.88 -0.60 -13.22
C TYR A 144 7.38 -0.31 -13.23
N ASP A 145 8.15 -0.98 -14.08
CA ASP A 145 9.60 -0.75 -14.18
C ASP A 145 9.92 0.68 -14.67
N CYS A 146 9.13 1.19 -15.64
CA CYS A 146 9.22 2.58 -16.07
C CYS A 146 8.95 3.56 -14.92
N TYR A 147 7.97 3.26 -14.07
CA TYR A 147 7.68 4.07 -12.89
C TYR A 147 8.85 4.06 -11.88
N ILE A 148 9.50 2.91 -11.66
CA ILE A 148 10.65 2.82 -10.73
C ILE A 148 11.81 3.70 -11.21
N GLN A 149 12.11 3.68 -12.51
CA GLN A 149 13.11 4.56 -13.11
C GLN A 149 12.73 6.03 -12.94
N TYR A 150 11.50 6.38 -13.32
CA TYR A 150 10.97 7.73 -13.21
C TYR A 150 10.99 8.28 -11.76
N LYS A 151 10.61 7.46 -10.79
CA LYS A 151 10.66 7.81 -9.36
C LYS A 151 12.09 8.16 -8.93
N THR A 152 13.06 7.35 -9.35
CA THR A 152 14.47 7.55 -9.01
C THR A 152 14.99 8.87 -9.58
N GLU A 153 14.69 9.14 -10.84
CA GLU A 153 15.06 10.39 -11.52
C GLU A 153 14.44 11.63 -10.82
N LYS A 154 13.15 11.58 -10.50
CA LYS A 154 12.47 12.67 -9.76
C LYS A 154 13.09 12.93 -8.39
N ILE A 155 13.50 11.89 -7.66
CA ILE A 155 14.17 12.06 -6.37
C ILE A 155 15.53 12.75 -6.56
N THR A 156 16.30 12.36 -7.58
CA THR A 156 17.60 12.98 -7.86
C THR A 156 17.46 14.45 -8.26
N LEU A 157 16.49 14.79 -9.10
CA LEU A 157 16.23 16.18 -9.52
C LEU A 157 15.84 17.07 -8.33
N ASN A 158 14.93 16.60 -7.46
CA ASN A 158 14.53 17.35 -6.28
C ASN A 158 15.70 17.60 -5.32
N ARG A 159 16.64 16.65 -5.20
CA ARG A 159 17.85 16.83 -4.37
C ARG A 159 18.78 17.90 -4.94
N GLN A 160 18.92 17.96 -6.26
CA GLN A 160 19.75 18.98 -6.93
C GLN A 160 19.12 20.37 -6.78
N GLN A 161 17.82 20.52 -7.02
CA GLN A 161 17.10 21.79 -6.89
C GLN A 161 17.20 22.40 -5.48
N LYS A 162 17.16 21.56 -4.43
CA LYS A 162 17.35 22.02 -3.04
C LYS A 162 18.74 22.58 -2.77
N ARG A 163 19.78 22.11 -3.47
CA ARG A 163 21.16 22.61 -3.33
C ARG A 163 21.38 23.93 -4.06
N THR A 164 20.65 24.17 -5.14
CA THR A 164 20.77 25.40 -5.93
C THR A 164 19.96 26.57 -5.37
N LEU A 165 18.91 26.30 -4.59
CA LEU A 165 18.05 27.32 -3.96
C LEU A 165 18.53 27.75 -2.56
N SER A 166 19.60 27.13 -2.03
CA SER A 166 20.15 27.42 -0.70
C SER A 166 21.36 28.37 -0.74
N ILE A 167 21.45 29.22 -1.76
CA ILE A 167 22.48 30.26 -1.94
C ILE A 167 21.72 31.59 -2.10
#